data_AF-A0A3D5E305-F1
#
_entry.id   AF-A0A3D5E305-F1
#
_cell.length_a   1.000
_cell.length_b   1.000
_cell.length_c   1.000
_cell.angle_alpha   90.00
_cell.angle_beta   90.00
_cell.angle_gamma   90.00
#
_symmetry.space_group_name_H-M   'P 1'
#
loop_
_entity.id
_entity.type
_entity.pdbx_description
1 polymer ?
#
loop_
_entity_poly.entity_id
_entity_poly.type
_entity_poly.pdbx_seq_one_letter_code
_entity_poly.pdbx_strand_id
1 'polypeptide(L)'
;MASPSSRAELITYCKRQLGEPVLQVNIDDEQVNNVIDDTFQFFQENCYNGMERAYLYHEISADDKTRFAATVTKTVTDTNVTPNATGTWLEATNFIPIPDHVVGITRVFGLVSNSIRSNLFGVEFQLFLNDLYA
;
A
#
# COMPACT_ATOMS: atom_id res chain seq x y z
N MET A 1 -13.63 17.22 -6.63
CA MET A 1 -13.28 16.90 -8.04
C MET A 1 -13.77 15.48 -8.29
N ALA A 2 -14.45 15.24 -9.41
CA ALA A 2 -14.93 13.89 -9.71
C ALA A 2 -13.71 12.98 -9.95
N SER A 3 -13.51 11.97 -9.12
CA SER A 3 -12.55 10.91 -9.37
C SER A 3 -13.25 9.90 -10.29
N PRO A 4 -12.95 9.85 -11.59
CA PRO A 4 -13.60 8.92 -12.49
C PRO A 4 -13.30 7.49 -12.03
N SER A 5 -14.33 6.68 -11.91
CA SER A 5 -14.26 5.30 -11.41
C SER A 5 -14.15 4.27 -12.54
N SER A 6 -14.37 4.70 -13.77
CA SER A 6 -14.34 3.87 -14.97
C SER A 6 -13.64 4.55 -16.15
N ARG A 7 -13.14 3.76 -17.11
CA ARG A 7 -12.54 4.27 -18.36
C ARG A 7 -13.49 5.22 -19.11
N ALA A 8 -14.78 4.89 -19.17
CA ALA A 8 -15.75 5.71 -19.87
C ALA A 8 -15.89 7.11 -19.24
N GLU A 9 -15.95 7.18 -17.90
CA GLU A 9 -15.98 8.46 -17.17
C GLU A 9 -14.69 9.27 -17.38
N LEU A 10 -13.54 8.61 -17.42
CA LEU A 10 -12.25 9.25 -17.70
C LEU A 10 -12.23 9.87 -19.11
N ILE A 11 -12.71 9.15 -20.12
CA ILE A 11 -12.79 9.66 -21.50
C ILE A 11 -13.69 10.90 -21.58
N THR A 12 -14.89 10.83 -21.00
CA THR A 12 -15.81 11.98 -20.98
C THR A 12 -15.22 13.17 -20.24
N TYR A 13 -14.52 12.94 -19.13
CA TYR A 13 -13.82 13.99 -18.40
C TYR A 13 -12.73 14.67 -19.24
N CYS A 14 -11.91 13.89 -19.94
CA CYS A 14 -10.85 14.39 -20.83
C CYS A 14 -11.42 15.16 -22.03
N LYS A 15 -12.47 14.66 -22.69
CA LYS A 15 -13.09 15.38 -23.82
C LYS A 15 -13.73 16.71 -23.37
N ARG A 16 -14.30 16.76 -22.16
CA ARG A 16 -14.81 18.02 -21.56
C ARG A 16 -13.68 19.02 -21.27
N GLN A 17 -12.53 18.54 -20.80
CA GLN A 17 -11.32 19.37 -20.64
C GLN A 17 -10.84 19.94 -21.99
N LEU A 18 -10.95 19.16 -23.06
CA LEU A 18 -10.56 19.55 -24.41
C LEU A 18 -11.54 20.54 -25.09
N GLY A 19 -12.70 20.80 -24.48
CA GLY A 19 -13.67 21.80 -24.94
C GLY A 19 -14.93 21.23 -25.58
N GLU A 20 -15.17 19.91 -25.50
CA GLU A 20 -16.50 19.35 -25.79
C GLU A 20 -17.49 19.88 -24.73
N PRO A 21 -18.67 20.45 -25.10
CA PRO A 21 -19.41 20.29 -26.35
C PRO A 21 -19.26 21.41 -27.39
N VAL A 22 -18.46 22.45 -27.13
CA VAL A 22 -18.33 23.62 -28.01
C VAL A 22 -17.44 23.31 -29.21
N LEU A 23 -16.37 22.55 -28.99
CA LEU A 23 -15.48 22.05 -30.04
C LEU A 23 -15.80 20.58 -30.31
N GLN A 24 -15.99 20.23 -31.59
CA GLN A 24 -16.15 18.85 -32.02
C GLN A 24 -14.76 18.18 -32.09
N VAL A 25 -14.52 17.25 -31.17
CA VAL A 25 -13.28 16.48 -31.11
C VAL A 25 -13.47 15.20 -31.93
N ASN A 26 -13.01 15.22 -33.19
CA ASN A 26 -13.13 14.09 -34.10
C ASN A 26 -11.93 13.13 -33.92
N ILE A 27 -12.02 12.23 -32.94
CA ILE A 27 -11.03 11.18 -32.67
C ILE A 27 -11.79 9.85 -32.57
N ASP A 28 -11.23 8.79 -33.14
CA ASP A 28 -11.78 7.44 -33.06
C ASP A 28 -11.64 6.86 -31.64
N ASP A 29 -12.61 6.05 -31.21
CA ASP A 29 -12.67 5.50 -29.86
C ASP A 29 -11.54 4.47 -29.60
N GLU A 30 -11.05 3.80 -30.66
CA GLU A 30 -9.90 2.89 -30.55
C GLU A 30 -8.61 3.66 -30.22
N GLN A 31 -8.38 4.81 -30.88
CA GLN A 31 -7.22 5.66 -30.64
C GLN A 31 -7.19 6.22 -29.21
N VAL A 32 -8.37 6.57 -28.68
CA VAL A 32 -8.50 7.01 -27.28
C VAL A 32 -8.11 5.90 -26.31
N ASN A 33 -8.53 4.66 -26.57
CA ASN A 33 -8.17 3.53 -25.71
C ASN A 33 -6.66 3.24 -25.75
N ASN A 34 -6.05 3.22 -26.94
CA ASN A 34 -4.61 2.99 -27.08
C ASN A 34 -3.77 4.03 -26.31
N VAL A 35 -4.13 5.31 -26.39
CA VAL A 35 -3.42 6.38 -25.63
C VAL A 35 -3.59 6.22 -24.13
N ILE A 36 -4.76 5.77 -23.66
CA ILE A 36 -5.00 5.49 -22.24
C ILE A 36 -4.12 4.32 -21.77
N ASP A 37 -4.02 3.26 -22.56
CA ASP A 37 -3.16 2.11 -22.28
C ASP A 37 -1.68 2.51 -22.22
N ASP A 38 -1.20 3.26 -23.21
CA ASP A 38 0.18 3.80 -23.21
C ASP A 38 0.44 4.70 -22.00
N THR A 39 -0.54 5.54 -21.62
CA THR A 39 -0.42 6.42 -20.45
C THR A 39 -0.31 5.62 -19.15
N PHE A 40 -1.10 4.56 -19.02
CA PHE A 40 -0.99 3.67 -17.86
C PHE A 40 0.34 2.94 -17.85
N GLN A 41 0.80 2.41 -18.99
CA GLN A 41 2.11 1.79 -19.07
C GLN A 41 3.23 2.77 -18.69
N PHE A 42 3.20 3.99 -19.23
CA PHE A 42 4.16 5.04 -18.91
C PHE A 42 4.17 5.38 -17.41
N PHE A 43 2.99 5.45 -16.78
CA PHE A 43 2.86 5.68 -15.33
C PHE A 43 3.43 4.52 -14.51
N GLN A 44 3.16 3.27 -14.92
CA GLN A 44 3.68 2.10 -14.22
C GLN A 44 5.21 2.05 -14.28
N GLU A 45 5.79 2.33 -15.45
CA GLU A 45 7.23 2.30 -15.69
C GLU A 45 7.97 3.46 -14.99
N ASN A 46 7.44 4.69 -15.04
CA ASN A 46 8.12 5.87 -14.49
C ASN A 46 7.85 6.12 -13.01
N CYS A 47 6.69 5.69 -12.50
CA CYS A 47 6.27 6.01 -11.13
C CYS A 47 6.22 4.79 -10.20
N TYR A 48 6.77 3.63 -10.59
CA TYR A 48 6.73 2.40 -9.78
C TYR A 48 5.30 2.07 -9.29
N ASN A 49 4.31 2.07 -10.19
CA ASN A 49 2.88 1.95 -9.84
C ASN A 49 2.36 3.01 -8.85
N GLY A 50 3.02 4.18 -8.75
CA GLY A 50 2.70 5.22 -7.77
C GLY A 50 3.16 4.88 -6.35
N MET A 51 4.08 3.94 -6.18
CA MET A 51 4.61 3.56 -4.88
C MET A 51 5.89 4.35 -4.57
N GLU A 52 5.88 5.06 -3.45
CA GLU A 52 7.06 5.74 -2.92
C GLU A 52 7.63 4.95 -1.74
N ARG A 53 8.97 4.94 -1.61
CA ARG A 53 9.64 4.38 -0.44
C ARG A 53 9.51 5.35 0.73
N ALA A 54 8.63 5.04 1.67
CA ALA A 54 8.47 5.77 2.91
C ALA A 54 9.04 4.99 4.11
N TYR A 55 9.60 5.72 5.09
CA TYR A 55 9.96 5.16 6.40
C TYR A 55 8.82 5.40 7.40
N LEU A 56 8.23 4.32 7.91
CA LEU A 56 7.21 4.36 8.95
C LEU A 56 7.84 3.96 10.29
N TYR A 57 7.51 4.71 11.34
CA TYR A 57 7.91 4.41 12.71
C TYR A 57 6.72 3.84 13.49
N HIS A 58 6.93 2.72 14.18
CA HIS A 58 5.95 2.13 15.11
C HIS A 58 6.64 1.90 16.45
N GLU A 59 6.11 2.50 17.51
CA GLU A 59 6.58 2.24 18.87
C GLU A 59 5.89 0.99 19.42
N ILE A 60 6.67 0.02 19.91
CA ILE A 60 6.11 -1.19 20.51
C ILE A 60 5.50 -0.84 21.86
N SER A 61 4.17 -0.77 21.89
CA SER A 61 3.39 -0.46 23.08
C SER A 61 3.26 -1.66 24.05
N ALA A 62 2.75 -1.43 25.27
CA ALA A 62 2.45 -2.50 26.22
C ALA A 62 1.32 -3.42 25.70
N ASP A 63 0.36 -2.87 24.95
CA ASP A 63 -0.72 -3.63 24.33
C ASP A 63 -0.20 -4.52 23.22
N ASP A 64 0.77 -4.06 22.43
CA ASP A 64 1.43 -4.89 21.41
C ASP A 64 2.16 -6.07 22.04
N LYS A 65 2.87 -5.86 23.16
CA LYS A 65 3.54 -6.96 23.90
C LYS A 65 2.55 -7.99 24.42
N THR A 66 1.40 -7.52 24.91
CA THR A 66 0.32 -8.40 25.38
C THR A 66 -0.27 -9.20 24.21
N ARG A 67 -0.46 -8.56 23.05
CA ARG A 67 -0.93 -9.21 21.83
C ARG A 67 0.07 -10.24 21.32
N PHE A 68 1.36 -9.97 21.34
CA PHE A 68 2.38 -10.92 20.87
C PHE A 68 2.46 -12.19 21.71
N ALA A 69 2.13 -12.11 22.99
CA ALA A 69 2.11 -13.25 23.91
C ALA A 69 0.80 -14.05 23.88
N ALA A 70 -0.24 -13.54 23.21
CA ALA A 70 -1.55 -14.18 23.14
C ALA A 70 -1.62 -15.22 22.02
N THR A 71 -2.61 -16.11 22.14
CA THR A 71 -3.01 -17.06 21.09
C THR A 71 -4.53 -16.98 20.98
N VAL A 72 -5.03 -16.85 19.75
CA VAL A 72 -6.46 -16.72 19.49
C VAL A 72 -6.98 -18.01 18.88
N THR A 73 -8.08 -18.51 19.44
CA THR A 73 -8.79 -19.66 18.86
C THR A 73 -9.67 -19.17 17.71
N LYS A 74 -9.32 -19.56 16.49
CA LYS A 74 -10.13 -19.31 15.30
C LYS A 74 -10.89 -20.58 14.93
N THR A 75 -12.21 -20.47 14.89
CA THR A 75 -13.07 -21.58 14.49
C THR A 75 -13.35 -21.45 13.00
N VAL A 76 -12.89 -22.41 12.20
CA VAL A 76 -13.17 -22.49 10.78
C VAL A 76 -14.21 -23.57 10.56
N THR A 77 -15.30 -23.22 9.89
CA THR A 77 -16.35 -24.17 9.52
C THR A 77 -16.29 -24.37 8.01
N ASP A 78 -15.99 -25.60 7.59
CA ASP A 78 -16.10 -25.99 6.20
C ASP A 78 -17.57 -26.22 5.86
N THR A 79 -18.08 -25.43 4.91
CA THR A 79 -19.48 -25.49 4.46
C THR A 79 -19.69 -26.44 3.29
N ASN A 80 -18.61 -27.02 2.73
CA ASN A 80 -18.68 -27.91 1.57
C ASN A 80 -18.90 -29.39 1.93
N VAL A 81 -19.00 -29.75 3.21
CA VAL A 81 -19.24 -31.12 3.69
C VAL A 81 -20.49 -31.16 4.57
N THR A 82 -21.33 -32.19 4.43
CA THR A 82 -22.51 -32.43 5.29
C THR A 82 -22.31 -33.71 6.10
N PRO A 83 -22.34 -33.66 7.45
CA PRO A 83 -22.49 -32.47 8.30
C PRO A 83 -21.26 -31.56 8.24
N ASN A 84 -21.46 -30.25 8.41
CA ASN A 84 -20.40 -29.24 8.39
C ASN A 84 -19.28 -29.64 9.36
N ALA A 85 -18.06 -29.72 8.85
CA ALA A 85 -16.89 -30.01 9.67
C ALA A 85 -16.39 -28.68 10.28
N THR A 86 -16.38 -28.60 11.60
CA THR A 86 -15.84 -27.45 12.33
C THR A 86 -14.50 -27.81 12.96
N GLY A 87 -13.44 -27.09 12.59
CA GLY A 87 -12.11 -27.21 13.18
C GLY A 87 -11.75 -25.95 13.97
N THR A 88 -11.25 -26.14 15.19
CA THR A 88 -10.70 -25.04 16.01
C THR A 88 -9.19 -24.99 15.83
N TRP A 89 -8.69 -23.83 15.38
CA TRP A 89 -7.28 -23.56 15.17
C TRP A 89 -6.78 -22.58 16.22
N LEU A 90 -5.58 -22.80 16.73
CA LEU A 90 -4.88 -21.86 17.61
C LEU A 90 -3.90 -21.06 16.76
N GLU A 91 -4.16 -19.77 16.56
CA GLU A 91 -3.31 -18.86 15.78
C GLU A 91 -2.54 -17.93 16.73
N ALA A 92 -1.23 -17.81 16.51
CA ALA A 92 -0.39 -16.87 17.26
C ALA A 92 -0.62 -15.45 16.77
N THR A 93 -0.76 -14.49 17.69
CA THR A 93 -1.06 -13.07 17.37
C THR A 93 0.18 -12.18 17.27
N ASN A 94 1.33 -12.77 16.87
CA ASN A 94 2.61 -12.07 16.74
C ASN A 94 2.74 -11.31 15.41
N PHE A 95 1.89 -10.31 15.19
CA PHE A 95 1.93 -9.44 14.00
C PHE A 95 1.73 -7.97 14.37
N ILE A 96 2.30 -7.09 13.56
CA ILE A 96 2.12 -5.63 13.65
C ILE A 96 1.11 -5.21 12.58
N PRO A 97 0.01 -4.53 12.93
CA PRO A 97 -0.92 -4.01 11.94
C PRO A 97 -0.25 -2.88 11.14
N ILE A 98 -0.38 -2.95 9.81
CA ILE A 98 0.13 -1.92 8.90
C ILE A 98 -1.02 -1.11 8.30
N PRO A 99 -0.81 0.17 7.95
CA PRO A 99 -1.77 0.94 7.20
C PRO A 99 -2.06 0.34 5.82
N ASP A 100 -3.30 0.51 5.32
CA ASP A 100 -3.76 -0.06 4.04
C ASP A 100 -2.99 0.43 2.81
N HIS A 101 -2.38 1.61 2.87
CA HIS A 101 -1.57 2.15 1.78
C HIS A 101 -0.18 1.48 1.65
N VAL A 102 0.22 0.63 2.60
CA VAL A 102 1.52 -0.05 2.56
C VAL A 102 1.40 -1.35 1.75
N VAL A 103 1.91 -1.31 0.53
CA VAL A 103 1.87 -2.46 -0.40
C VAL A 103 2.94 -3.51 -0.08
N GLY A 104 4.05 -3.10 0.54
CA GLY A 104 5.13 -4.02 0.90
C GLY A 104 6.17 -3.42 1.82
N ILE A 105 6.85 -4.29 2.58
CA ILE A 105 7.93 -3.93 3.50
C ILE A 105 9.23 -4.54 2.99
N THR A 106 10.18 -3.73 2.59
CA THR A 106 11.50 -4.21 2.12
C THR A 106 12.42 -4.58 3.28
N ARG A 107 12.35 -3.83 4.40
CA ARG A 107 13.26 -4.02 5.54
C ARG A 107 12.65 -3.45 6.82
N VAL A 108 12.94 -4.12 7.95
CA VAL A 108 12.55 -3.69 9.30
C VAL A 108 13.82 -3.38 10.08
N PHE A 109 13.88 -2.18 10.67
CA PHE A 109 15.04 -1.75 11.46
C PHE A 109 14.69 -1.77 12.95
N GLY A 110 15.41 -2.59 13.71
CA GLY A 110 15.27 -2.64 15.18
C GLY A 110 16.10 -1.53 15.82
N LEU A 111 15.44 -0.46 16.27
CA LEU A 111 16.10 0.62 17.01
C LEU A 111 16.17 0.26 18.49
N VAL A 112 17.36 -0.07 18.97
CA VAL A 112 17.61 -0.30 20.41
C VAL A 112 18.21 0.96 21.05
N SER A 113 17.72 1.34 22.22
CA SER A 113 18.03 2.61 22.91
C SER A 113 19.51 2.93 23.10
N ASN A 114 20.40 1.93 23.09
CA ASN A 114 21.84 2.14 23.23
C ASN A 114 22.52 2.72 21.97
N SER A 115 21.91 2.63 20.78
CA SER A 115 22.50 3.15 19.53
C SER A 115 21.94 4.52 19.09
N ILE A 116 20.96 5.06 19.81
CA ILE A 116 20.26 6.30 19.41
C ILE A 116 21.05 7.56 19.80
N ARG A 117 21.86 7.51 20.87
CA ARG A 117 22.44 8.72 21.50
C ARG A 117 23.96 8.89 21.36
N SER A 118 24.59 8.39 20.30
CA SER A 118 26.04 8.54 20.10
C SER A 118 26.39 9.62 19.07
N ASN A 119 26.23 10.89 19.46
CA ASN A 119 26.78 12.06 18.76
C ASN A 119 26.49 12.08 17.23
N LEU A 120 27.35 12.70 16.43
CA LEU A 120 27.26 12.88 14.96
C LEU A 120 27.12 11.56 14.15
N PHE A 121 27.12 10.40 14.81
CA PHE A 121 26.95 9.08 14.20
C PHE A 121 25.73 8.33 14.76
N GLY A 122 24.83 9.01 15.46
CA GLY A 122 23.57 8.44 15.92
C GLY A 122 22.66 8.06 14.76
N VAL A 123 21.80 7.07 14.98
CA VAL A 123 20.85 6.57 13.96
C VAL A 123 19.87 7.67 13.49
N GLU A 124 19.57 8.66 14.33
CA GLU A 124 18.80 9.85 13.96
C GLU A 124 19.47 10.67 12.85
N PHE A 125 20.80 10.81 12.92
CA PHE A 125 21.58 11.56 11.94
C PHE A 125 21.72 10.79 10.61
N GLN A 126 21.89 9.47 10.70
CA GLN A 126 21.89 8.57 9.52
C GLN A 126 20.52 8.53 8.83
N LEU A 127 19.42 8.54 9.60
CA LEU A 127 18.07 8.61 9.05
C LEU A 127 17.81 9.95 8.35
N PHE A 128 18.26 11.07 8.92
CA PHE A 128 18.13 12.40 8.30
C PHE A 128 18.91 12.51 6.98
N LEU A 129 20.08 11.85 6.91
CA LEU A 129 20.91 11.82 5.71
C LEU A 129 20.50 10.75 4.69
N ASN A 130 19.40 10.01 4.93
CA ASN A 130 19.00 8.83 4.13
C ASN A 130 20.14 7.80 3.97
N ASP A 131 21.10 7.83 4.88
CA ASP A 131 22.32 7.02 4.85
C ASP A 131 22.23 5.95 5.94
N LEU A 132 21.18 5.15 5.85
CA LEU A 132 21.03 3.95 6.65
C LEU A 132 21.61 2.76 5.88
N TYR A 133 22.87 2.90 5.42
CA TYR A 133 23.59 1.88 4.67
C TYR A 133 25.09 1.84 5.05
N ALA A 134 25.35 1.11 6.13
CA ALA A 134 26.46 0.15 6.20
C ALA A 134 25.94 -1.14 6.84
#